data_AF-A0AAW5E612-F1
#
_entry.id   AF-A0AAW5E612-F1
#
_cell.length_a   1.000
_cell.length_b   1.000
_cell.length_c   1.000
_cell.angle_alpha   90.00
_cell.angle_beta   90.00
_cell.angle_gamma   90.00
#
_symmetry.space_group_name_H-M   'P 1'
#
loop_
_entity.id
_entity.type
_entity.pdbx_description
1 polymer ?
#
loop_
_entity_poly.entity_id
_entity_poly.type
_entity_poly.pdbx_seq_one_letter_code
_entity_poly.pdbx_strand_id
1 'polypeptide(L)'
;MKNIFNQLHSEEILNRIDILNSNSKPQWGKMGVAQMLAHCSSFQDIAMGHSFPARGWLGILIGNFVKPIFYNDKPLAQNNGPEKCTTHPHPFFGKLTSEQWGIGIYKHLDHHLKQFGV
;
A
#
# COMPACT_ATOMS: atom_id res chain seq x y z
N MET A 1 -6.12 11.48 5.50
CA MET A 1 -4.89 10.78 5.06
C MET A 1 -4.69 10.90 3.56
N LYS A 2 -3.45 10.78 3.08
CA LYS A 2 -3.16 10.59 1.66
C LYS A 2 -3.64 9.21 1.18
N ASN A 3 -4.05 9.14 -0.07
CA ASN A 3 -4.71 7.99 -0.68
C ASN A 3 -4.32 7.91 -2.16
N ILE A 4 -3.97 6.72 -2.64
CA ILE A 4 -3.52 6.48 -4.02
C ILE A 4 -4.60 6.69 -5.08
N PHE A 5 -5.88 6.82 -4.73
CA PHE A 5 -6.94 7.14 -5.69
C PHE A 5 -7.09 8.65 -5.94
N ASN A 6 -6.46 9.48 -5.11
CA ASN A 6 -6.36 10.90 -5.38
C ASN A 6 -5.21 11.15 -6.35
N GLN A 7 -5.49 11.91 -7.41
CA GLN A 7 -4.53 12.17 -8.48
C GLN A 7 -3.26 12.88 -7.98
N LEU A 8 -3.38 13.90 -7.12
CA LEU A 8 -2.24 14.65 -6.59
C LEU A 8 -1.31 13.75 -5.77
N HIS A 9 -1.88 12.85 -4.95
CA HIS A 9 -1.09 11.90 -4.16
C HIS A 9 -0.44 10.83 -5.04
N SER A 10 -1.09 10.46 -6.14
CA SER A 10 -0.52 9.51 -7.12
C SER A 10 0.66 10.12 -7.85
N GLU A 11 0.51 11.34 -8.33
CA GLU A 11 1.57 12.11 -9.00
C GLU A 11 2.77 12.31 -8.08
N GLU A 12 2.55 12.60 -6.79
CA GLU A 12 3.63 12.65 -5.79
C GLU A 12 4.40 11.33 -5.70
N ILE A 13 3.71 10.20 -5.64
CA ILE A 13 4.37 8.88 -5.57
C ILE A 13 5.13 8.57 -6.87
N LEU A 14 4.54 8.87 -8.04
CA LEU A 14 5.18 8.66 -9.33
C LEU A 14 6.47 9.49 -9.46
N ASN A 15 6.42 10.77 -9.10
CA ASN A 15 7.59 11.66 -9.12
C ASN A 15 8.73 11.12 -8.23
N ARG A 16 8.41 10.49 -7.09
CA ARG A 16 9.41 9.89 -6.19
C ARG A 16 9.98 8.58 -6.75
N ILE A 17 9.16 7.78 -7.44
CA ILE A 17 9.62 6.59 -8.15
C ILE A 17 10.61 6.98 -9.25
N ASP A 18 10.36 8.08 -9.97
CA ASP A 18 11.23 8.56 -11.05
C ASP A 18 12.64 8.99 -10.59
N ILE A 19 12.83 9.24 -9.28
CA ILE A 19 14.16 9.53 -8.71
C ILE A 19 14.98 8.24 -8.53
N LEU A 20 14.32 7.08 -8.42
CA LEU A 20 14.99 5.81 -8.19
C LEU A 20 15.78 5.35 -9.43
N ASN A 21 16.92 4.73 -9.19
CA ASN A 21 17.70 4.04 -10.22
C ASN A 21 18.39 2.80 -9.63
N SER A 22 19.03 1.99 -10.47
CA SER A 22 19.68 0.76 -10.04
C SER A 22 20.81 0.95 -9.00
N ASN A 23 21.35 2.17 -8.89
CA ASN A 23 22.40 2.50 -7.94
C ASN A 23 21.85 3.07 -6.62
N SER A 24 20.57 3.45 -6.54
CA SER A 24 19.95 3.93 -5.30
C SER A 24 20.07 2.87 -4.20
N LYS A 25 20.59 3.29 -3.04
CA LYS A 25 20.82 2.41 -1.90
C LYS A 25 19.77 2.66 -0.82
N PRO A 26 19.23 1.60 -0.21
CA PRO A 26 18.34 1.78 0.92
C PRO A 26 19.12 2.33 2.13
N GLN A 27 18.53 3.30 2.82
CA GLN A 27 18.99 3.85 4.08
C GLN A 27 18.74 2.87 5.24
N TRP A 28 17.71 2.02 5.15
CA TRP A 28 17.43 0.91 6.07
C TRP A 28 16.83 -0.29 5.33
N GLY A 29 16.80 -1.46 5.97
CA GLY A 29 16.32 -2.68 5.33
C GLY A 29 17.36 -3.33 4.40
N LYS A 30 16.94 -4.32 3.61
CA LYS A 30 17.84 -5.14 2.78
C LYS A 30 17.46 -5.22 1.30
N MET A 31 16.30 -4.71 0.91
CA MET A 31 15.81 -4.81 -0.47
C MET A 31 16.48 -3.75 -1.36
N GLY A 32 17.03 -4.17 -2.49
CA GLY A 32 17.40 -3.25 -3.57
C GLY A 32 16.17 -2.69 -4.30
N VAL A 33 16.35 -1.69 -5.17
CA VAL A 33 15.24 -1.00 -5.86
C VAL A 33 14.29 -1.97 -6.56
N ALA A 34 14.81 -2.91 -7.37
CA ALA A 34 13.99 -3.87 -8.09
C ALA A 34 13.18 -4.77 -7.16
N GLN A 35 13.78 -5.24 -6.07
CA GLN A 35 13.09 -6.06 -5.06
C GLN A 35 12.02 -5.27 -4.32
N MET A 36 12.31 -4.01 -3.97
CA MET A 36 11.35 -3.14 -3.30
C MET A 36 10.15 -2.85 -4.22
N LEU A 37 10.38 -2.50 -5.49
CA LEU A 37 9.29 -2.24 -6.45
C LEU A 37 8.43 -3.49 -6.67
N ALA A 38 9.05 -4.67 -6.80
CA ALA A 38 8.33 -5.93 -6.91
C ALA A 38 7.51 -6.23 -5.63
N HIS A 39 8.06 -5.94 -4.46
CA HIS A 39 7.35 -6.07 -3.19
C HIS A 39 6.13 -5.12 -3.12
N CYS A 40 6.28 -3.86 -3.50
CA CYS A 40 5.17 -2.91 -3.56
C CYS A 40 4.10 -3.34 -4.58
N SER A 41 4.51 -3.81 -5.76
CA SER A 41 3.59 -4.37 -6.77
C SER A 41 2.79 -5.54 -6.21
N SER A 42 3.43 -6.45 -5.47
CA SER A 42 2.75 -7.61 -4.89
C SER A 42 1.63 -7.22 -3.90
N PHE A 43 1.77 -6.09 -3.20
CA PHE A 43 0.70 -5.58 -2.33
C PHE A 43 -0.48 -5.05 -3.15
N GLN A 44 -0.22 -4.36 -4.27
CA GLN A 44 -1.25 -3.90 -5.20
C GLN A 44 -1.97 -5.06 -5.88
N ASP A 45 -1.26 -6.14 -6.23
CA ASP A 45 -1.89 -7.35 -6.78
C ASP A 45 -2.91 -7.98 -5.84
N ILE A 46 -2.67 -7.93 -4.52
CA ILE A 46 -3.68 -8.35 -3.55
C ILE A 46 -4.87 -7.39 -3.59
N ALA A 47 -4.63 -6.08 -3.59
CA ALA A 47 -5.69 -5.07 -3.65
C ALA A 47 -6.55 -5.21 -4.91
N MET A 48 -5.97 -5.55 -6.05
CA MET A 48 -6.66 -5.79 -7.33
C MET A 48 -7.29 -7.19 -7.44
N GLY A 49 -7.03 -8.08 -6.48
CA GLY A 49 -7.55 -9.44 -6.50
C GLY A 49 -6.83 -10.39 -7.46
N HIS A 50 -5.60 -10.04 -7.86
CA HIS A 50 -4.73 -10.93 -8.65
C HIS A 50 -3.98 -11.95 -7.77
N SER A 51 -3.90 -11.71 -6.45
CA SER A 51 -3.22 -12.61 -5.51
C SER A 51 -3.94 -12.67 -4.15
N PHE A 52 -4.01 -13.88 -3.57
CA PHE A 52 -4.66 -14.12 -2.27
C PHE A 52 -3.77 -14.99 -1.37
N PRO A 53 -2.76 -14.41 -0.71
CA PRO A 53 -1.90 -15.17 0.18
C PRO A 53 -2.69 -15.70 1.39
N ALA A 54 -2.31 -16.89 1.89
CA ALA A 54 -2.99 -17.51 3.01
C ALA A 54 -2.95 -16.62 4.27
N ARG A 55 -4.10 -16.48 4.94
CA ARG A 55 -4.23 -15.76 6.20
C ARG A 55 -3.86 -16.66 7.39
N GLY A 56 -2.81 -16.32 8.12
CA GLY A 56 -2.43 -17.02 9.35
C GLY A 56 -3.28 -16.64 10.58
N TRP A 57 -3.29 -17.51 11.59
CA TRP A 57 -4.06 -17.34 12.83
C TRP A 57 -3.71 -16.04 13.60
N LEU A 58 -2.44 -15.64 13.61
CA LEU A 58 -1.97 -14.40 14.25
C LEU A 58 -2.58 -13.14 13.59
N GLY A 59 -2.72 -13.15 12.26
CA GLY A 59 -3.34 -12.05 11.52
C GLY A 59 -4.85 -11.94 11.75
N ILE A 60 -5.52 -13.00 12.21
CA ILE A 60 -6.94 -12.97 12.59
C ILE A 60 -7.11 -12.26 13.94
N LEU A 61 -6.25 -12.56 14.92
CA LEU A 61 -6.36 -12.02 16.28
C LEU A 61 -5.92 -10.55 16.36
N ILE A 62 -4.79 -10.20 15.74
CA ILE A 62 -4.20 -8.85 15.85
C ILE A 62 -4.82 -7.87 14.84
N GLY A 63 -5.19 -8.36 13.66
CA GLY A 63 -5.59 -7.51 12.53
C GLY A 63 -6.74 -6.55 12.85
N ASN A 64 -7.76 -7.02 13.58
CA ASN A 64 -8.95 -6.22 13.90
C ASN A 64 -8.67 -5.08 14.89
N PHE A 65 -7.69 -5.21 15.78
CA PHE A 65 -7.32 -4.16 16.74
C PHE A 65 -6.41 -3.09 16.12
N VAL A 66 -5.56 -3.48 15.18
CA VAL A 66 -4.61 -2.57 14.52
C VAL A 66 -5.28 -1.78 13.39
N LYS A 67 -6.31 -2.34 12.76
CA LYS A 67 -6.98 -1.73 11.61
C LYS A 67 -7.50 -0.29 11.86
N PRO A 68 -8.23 0.03 12.95
CA PRO A 68 -8.72 1.40 13.18
C PRO A 68 -7.58 2.42 13.34
N ILE A 69 -6.47 2.02 13.97
CA ILE A 69 -5.30 2.88 14.20
C ILE A 69 -4.70 3.33 12.86
N PHE A 70 -4.70 2.46 11.86
CA PHE A 70 -4.15 2.76 10.54
C PHE A 70 -5.10 3.52 9.63
N TYR A 71 -6.42 3.43 9.84
CA TYR A 71 -7.42 3.95 8.91
C TYR A 71 -8.33 5.06 9.48
N ASN A 72 -8.11 5.51 10.71
CA ASN A 72 -8.86 6.61 11.30
C ASN A 72 -8.41 7.97 10.75
N ASP A 73 -9.02 8.38 9.63
CA ASP A 73 -9.27 9.78 9.23
C ASP A 73 -10.41 9.76 8.20
N LYS A 74 -11.40 10.65 8.35
CA LYS A 74 -12.60 10.71 7.49
C LYS A 74 -12.25 10.89 5.99
N PRO A 75 -12.98 10.24 5.08
CA PRO A 75 -12.72 10.28 3.63
C PRO A 75 -13.32 11.51 2.93
N LEU A 76 -12.75 11.87 1.78
CA LEU A 76 -13.32 12.75 0.75
C LEU A 76 -13.57 11.94 -0.53
N ALA A 77 -14.66 12.21 -1.23
CA ALA A 77 -15.04 11.51 -2.47
C ALA A 77 -14.12 11.87 -3.64
N GLN A 78 -13.80 10.91 -4.52
CA GLN A 78 -13.09 11.19 -5.77
C GLN A 78 -13.20 10.10 -6.86
N ASN A 79 -12.97 10.56 -8.10
CA ASN A 79 -13.14 9.90 -9.39
C ASN A 79 -11.85 9.17 -9.85
N ASN A 80 -12.04 8.02 -10.53
CA ASN A 80 -11.07 7.02 -11.07
C ASN A 80 -10.93 5.74 -10.22
N GLY A 81 -12.01 4.98 -10.14
CA GLY A 81 -12.59 4.68 -8.83
C GLY A 81 -12.19 3.40 -8.08
N PRO A 82 -12.60 3.35 -6.79
CA PRO A 82 -12.42 2.26 -5.84
C PRO A 82 -13.04 0.91 -6.24
N GLU A 83 -13.85 0.87 -7.30
CA GLU A 83 -14.64 -0.31 -7.70
C GLU A 83 -13.83 -1.56 -8.04
N LYS A 84 -12.54 -1.42 -8.37
CA LYS A 84 -11.68 -2.57 -8.73
C LYS A 84 -11.00 -3.24 -7.53
N CYS A 85 -11.07 -2.65 -6.33
CA CYS A 85 -10.48 -3.27 -5.17
C CYS A 85 -11.25 -4.53 -4.76
N THR A 86 -10.50 -5.59 -4.45
CA THR A 86 -11.08 -6.83 -3.95
C THR A 86 -11.76 -6.63 -2.60
N THR A 87 -12.83 -7.39 -2.39
CA THR A 87 -13.46 -7.55 -1.08
C THR A 87 -12.86 -8.71 -0.28
N HIS A 88 -11.89 -9.44 -0.87
CA HIS A 88 -11.18 -10.53 -0.20
C HIS A 88 -10.37 -10.00 1.00
N PRO A 89 -10.31 -10.73 2.13
CA PRO A 89 -9.55 -10.28 3.29
C PRO A 89 -8.05 -10.16 3.00
N HIS A 90 -7.47 -8.99 3.23
CA HIS A 90 -6.01 -8.81 3.26
C HIS A 90 -5.42 -9.71 4.35
N PRO A 91 -4.33 -10.49 4.09
CA PRO A 91 -3.81 -11.49 5.03
C PRO A 91 -3.58 -10.99 6.46
N PHE A 92 -3.18 -9.72 6.60
CA PHE A 92 -2.95 -9.14 7.92
C PHE A 92 -4.12 -8.30 8.45
N PHE A 93 -4.83 -7.56 7.58
CA PHE A 93 -5.77 -6.51 8.03
C PHE A 93 -7.25 -6.87 7.92
N GLY A 94 -7.58 -8.04 7.36
CA GLY A 94 -8.99 -8.42 7.20
C GLY A 94 -9.59 -7.80 5.95
N LYS A 95 -10.92 -7.81 5.87
CA LYS A 95 -11.64 -7.12 4.79
C LYS A 95 -11.30 -5.64 4.86
N LEU A 96 -10.85 -5.05 3.77
CA LEU A 96 -10.61 -3.62 3.66
C LEU A 96 -11.68 -3.02 2.74
N THR A 97 -12.15 -1.81 3.04
CA THR A 97 -12.88 -1.03 2.04
C THR A 97 -11.90 -0.58 0.97
N SER A 98 -12.38 -0.23 -0.22
CA SER A 98 -11.50 0.33 -1.26
C SER A 98 -10.75 1.56 -0.77
N GLU A 99 -11.39 2.42 0.02
CA GLU A 99 -10.71 3.55 0.66
C GLU A 99 -9.53 3.12 1.55
N GLN A 100 -9.72 2.06 2.35
CA GLN A 100 -8.66 1.49 3.18
C GLN A 100 -7.56 0.85 2.34
N TRP A 101 -7.90 0.23 1.21
CA TRP A 101 -6.91 -0.22 0.25
C TRP A 101 -6.09 0.94 -0.30
N GLY A 102 -6.74 2.03 -0.72
CA GLY A 102 -6.06 3.20 -1.29
C GLY A 102 -5.12 3.89 -0.32
N ILE A 103 -5.53 4.05 0.95
CA ILE A 103 -4.68 4.55 2.03
C ILE A 103 -3.53 3.58 2.31
N GLY A 104 -3.81 2.27 2.32
CA GLY A 104 -2.81 1.23 2.58
C GLY A 104 -1.71 1.20 1.51
N ILE A 105 -2.10 1.25 0.24
CA ILE A 105 -1.18 1.32 -0.91
C ILE A 105 -0.31 2.56 -0.80
N TYR A 106 -0.92 3.73 -0.55
CA TYR A 106 -0.16 4.98 -0.39
C TYR A 106 0.86 4.86 0.74
N LYS A 107 0.45 4.43 1.94
CA LYS A 107 1.34 4.32 3.10
C LYS A 107 2.46 3.31 2.88
N HIS A 108 2.18 2.20 2.20
CA HIS A 108 3.17 1.17 1.89
C HIS A 108 4.22 1.67 0.89
N LEU A 109 3.80 2.35 -0.17
CA LEU A 109 4.70 3.00 -1.12
C LEU A 109 5.52 4.10 -0.44
N ASP A 110 4.88 4.99 0.33
CA ASP A 110 5.58 6.07 1.04
C ASP A 110 6.66 5.55 2.00
N HIS A 111 6.37 4.48 2.74
CA HIS A 111 7.34 3.83 3.63
C HIS A 111 8.56 3.32 2.86
N HIS A 112 8.34 2.64 1.74
CA HIS A 112 9.41 2.05 0.93
C HIS A 112 10.17 3.08 0.11
N LEU A 113 9.54 4.17 -0.32
CA LEU A 113 10.22 5.28 -0.98
C LEU A 113 11.12 6.04 0.01
N LYS A 114 10.61 6.30 1.24
CA LYS A 114 11.41 6.86 2.34
C LYS A 114 12.64 6.00 2.66
N GLN A 115 12.53 4.68 2.51
CA GLN A 115 13.67 3.77 2.66
C GLN A 115 14.85 4.16 1.74
N PHE A 116 14.61 4.78 0.59
CA PHE A 116 15.65 5.24 -0.34
C PHE A 116 15.92 6.75 -0.24
N GLY A 117 15.33 7.43 0.74
CA GLY A 117 15.47 8.87 0.93
C GLY A 117 14.76 9.71 -0.15
N VAL A 118 13.82 9.12 -0.88
CA VAL A 118 13.00 9.79 -1.91
C VAL A 118 11.57 9.95 -1.45
#